data_AF-A0A1I0KNB3-F1
#
_entry.id   AF-A0A1I0KNB3-F1
#
_cell.length_a   1.000
_cell.length_b   1.000
_cell.length_c   1.000
_cell.angle_alpha   90.00
_cell.angle_beta   90.00
_cell.angle_gamma   90.00
#
_symmetry.space_group_name_H-M   'P 1'
#
loop_
_entity.id
_entity.type
_entity.pdbx_description
1 polymer ?
#
loop_
_entity_poly.entity_id
_entity_poly.type
_entity_poly.pdbx_seq_one_letter_code
_entity_poly.pdbx_strand_id
1 'polypeptide(L)'
;MAQTIQIKRGTRAELSTYGALQAGEMGFCTDTKEIYIGDGASNSFVGRALSGPEASRPGVAAAGRFYYVSSGTNSGYLYFDDGAAWRRVNSQKLTDLSGTVDDITDGVTYAKVLKADISAGHVNKVSDGTNVKTAAEIKTHIDDAAKHRVINDAGTAITDLWSAQKIRNEIELAKHNIEPQASVKDQNLSTPPASPAEGDRYIVAAGATGAWLGKSTQVAEYQSAIWVFYPPAVGWSAYVDDEQKVYSWNGSAWVRTGGALQTVNAGKGIQVDGNGVAANIDGSSIIYDAANGNRMMVAVIDGGTF
;
A
#
# COMPACT_ATOMS: atom_id res chain seq x y z
N MET A 1 -18.35 55.97 -26.89
CA MET A 1 -17.18 55.20 -27.33
C MET A 1 -15.94 55.91 -26.81
N ALA A 2 -15.19 55.30 -25.89
CA ALA A 2 -13.87 55.83 -25.54
C ALA A 2 -12.93 55.52 -26.71
N GLN A 3 -12.44 56.56 -27.40
CA GLN A 3 -11.42 56.38 -28.42
C GLN A 3 -10.08 56.21 -27.70
N THR A 4 -9.49 55.02 -27.79
CA THR A 4 -8.13 54.79 -27.30
C THR A 4 -7.16 55.41 -28.29
N ILE A 5 -6.52 56.51 -27.90
CA ILE A 5 -5.45 57.13 -28.71
C ILE A 5 -4.22 56.22 -28.59
N GLN A 6 -3.87 55.54 -29.66
CA GLN A 6 -2.65 54.74 -29.73
C GLN A 6 -1.49 55.64 -30.19
N ILE A 7 -0.44 55.72 -29.36
CA ILE A 7 0.78 56.47 -29.67
C ILE A 7 1.93 55.48 -29.77
N LYS A 8 2.67 55.51 -30.87
CA LYS A 8 3.87 54.70 -31.03
C LYS A 8 5.00 55.29 -30.19
N ARG A 9 5.68 54.47 -29.38
CA ARG A 9 6.74 54.94 -28.47
C ARG A 9 8.00 54.08 -28.60
N GLY A 10 9.14 54.70 -28.35
CA GLY A 10 10.47 54.06 -28.34
C GLY A 10 11.56 55.12 -28.23
N THR A 11 12.82 54.75 -28.33
CA THR A 11 13.93 55.69 -28.52
C THR A 11 13.89 56.32 -29.92
N ARG A 12 14.64 57.41 -30.14
CA ARG A 12 14.75 58.01 -31.48
C ARG A 12 15.32 57.04 -32.52
N ALA A 13 16.24 56.17 -32.10
CA ALA A 13 16.80 55.13 -32.96
C ALA A 13 15.73 54.09 -33.34
N GLU A 14 14.94 53.62 -32.36
CA GLU A 14 13.83 52.69 -32.61
C GLU A 14 12.76 53.28 -33.53
N LEU A 15 12.41 54.56 -33.36
CA LEU A 15 11.45 55.24 -34.25
C LEU A 15 11.92 55.26 -35.71
N SER A 16 13.23 55.41 -35.92
CA SER A 16 13.82 55.34 -37.26
C SER A 16 13.72 53.92 -37.85
N THR A 17 13.90 52.89 -37.02
CA THR A 17 13.75 51.47 -37.40
C THR A 17 12.30 51.09 -37.72
N TYR A 18 11.31 51.68 -37.03
CA TYR A 18 9.89 51.43 -37.29
C TYR A 18 9.41 51.95 -38.64
N GLY A 19 10.15 52.84 -39.29
CA GLY A 19 9.79 53.45 -40.56
C GLY A 19 8.73 54.55 -40.44
N ALA A 20 8.11 54.91 -41.57
CA ALA A 20 7.06 55.92 -41.61
C ALA A 20 5.82 55.45 -40.83
N LEU A 21 5.36 56.28 -39.91
CA LEU A 21 4.10 56.09 -39.20
C LEU A 21 2.92 56.33 -40.14
N GLN A 22 1.76 55.74 -39.84
CA GLN A 22 0.55 55.95 -40.62
C GLN A 22 0.15 57.43 -40.62
N ALA A 23 -0.62 57.86 -41.62
CA ALA A 23 -1.09 59.24 -41.70
C ALA A 23 -1.88 59.63 -40.45
N GLY A 24 -1.40 60.64 -39.72
CA GLY A 24 -1.97 61.11 -38.44
C GLY A 24 -1.55 60.30 -37.21
N GLU A 25 -0.77 59.23 -37.34
CA GLU A 25 -0.24 58.47 -36.21
C GLU A 25 0.87 59.26 -35.51
N MET A 26 0.80 59.32 -34.17
CA MET A 26 1.78 60.02 -33.35
C MET A 26 2.90 59.10 -32.87
N GLY A 27 4.13 59.58 -32.98
CA GLY A 27 5.33 58.96 -32.43
C GLY A 27 5.90 59.78 -31.26
N PHE A 28 6.29 59.12 -30.18
CA PHE A 28 6.98 59.75 -29.04
C PHE A 28 8.32 59.07 -28.74
N CYS A 29 9.40 59.86 -28.77
CA CYS A 29 10.75 59.41 -28.44
C CYS A 29 11.01 59.50 -26.93
N THR A 30 11.18 58.37 -26.25
CA THR A 30 11.34 58.27 -24.79
C THR A 30 12.69 58.78 -24.30
N ASP A 31 13.70 58.86 -25.15
CA ASP A 31 15.05 59.37 -24.86
C ASP A 31 15.11 60.89 -25.06
N THR A 32 14.81 61.36 -26.27
CA THR A 32 14.91 62.78 -26.67
C THR A 32 13.68 63.61 -26.32
N LYS A 33 12.58 62.97 -25.94
CA LYS A 33 11.27 63.58 -25.66
C LYS A 33 10.66 64.27 -26.88
N GLU A 34 11.11 63.93 -28.08
CA GLU A 34 10.61 64.45 -29.34
C GLU A 34 9.29 63.77 -29.73
N ILE A 35 8.41 64.54 -30.38
CA ILE A 35 7.11 64.13 -30.88
C ILE A 35 7.13 64.27 -32.40
N TYR A 36 6.65 63.24 -33.08
CA TYR A 36 6.54 63.18 -34.52
C TYR A 36 5.11 62.82 -34.93
N ILE A 37 4.70 63.24 -36.12
CA ILE A 37 3.44 62.83 -36.75
C ILE A 37 3.76 62.22 -38.11
N GLY A 38 3.22 61.02 -38.36
CA GLY A 38 3.31 60.35 -39.65
C GLY A 38 2.37 60.96 -40.69
N ASP A 39 2.79 60.98 -41.94
CA ASP A 39 1.93 61.25 -43.10
C ASP A 39 1.69 59.99 -43.96
N GLY A 40 2.16 58.82 -43.51
CA GLY A 40 2.15 57.55 -44.25
C GLY A 40 3.39 57.31 -45.12
N ALA A 41 4.25 58.31 -45.33
CA ALA A 41 5.48 58.21 -46.10
C ALA A 41 6.73 58.71 -45.34
N SER A 42 6.56 59.59 -44.36
CA SER A 42 7.62 60.18 -43.54
C SER A 42 7.09 60.60 -42.16
N ASN A 43 8.02 60.77 -41.22
CA ASN A 43 7.73 61.23 -39.86
C ASN A 43 8.14 62.69 -39.72
N SER A 44 7.17 63.59 -39.64
CA SER A 44 7.41 65.02 -39.45
C SER A 44 7.62 65.35 -37.98
N PHE A 45 8.71 66.06 -37.65
CA PHE A 45 8.96 66.53 -36.28
C PHE A 45 7.98 67.63 -35.90
N VAL A 46 7.28 67.45 -34.80
CA VAL A 46 6.24 68.40 -34.33
C VAL A 46 6.71 69.22 -33.14
N GLY A 47 7.55 68.65 -32.28
CA GLY A 47 8.06 69.36 -31.11
C GLY A 47 8.57 68.42 -30.03
N ARG A 48 8.73 68.94 -28.82
CA ARG A 48 9.16 68.14 -27.66
C ARG A 48 8.11 68.19 -26.56
N ALA A 49 7.91 67.07 -25.88
CA ALA A 49 7.14 67.04 -24.65
C ALA A 49 7.89 67.82 -23.56
N LEU A 50 7.14 68.52 -22.72
CA LEU A 50 7.65 69.02 -21.45
C LEU A 50 8.12 67.82 -20.61
N SER A 51 9.15 67.99 -19.79
CA SER A 51 9.69 66.89 -18.99
C SER A 51 10.24 67.39 -17.66
N GLY A 52 10.02 66.62 -16.61
CA GLY A 52 10.54 66.92 -15.28
C GLY A 52 9.90 66.07 -14.18
N PRO A 53 10.23 66.33 -12.91
CA PRO A 53 9.57 65.69 -11.77
C PRO A 53 8.05 65.86 -11.83
N GLU A 54 7.30 64.92 -11.28
CA GLU A 54 5.84 64.97 -11.28
C GLU A 54 5.28 66.25 -10.64
N ALA A 55 5.88 66.68 -9.52
CA ALA A 55 5.50 67.89 -8.80
C ALA A 55 5.72 69.18 -9.61
N SER A 56 6.57 69.14 -10.64
CA SER A 56 6.87 70.27 -11.52
C SER A 56 5.96 70.34 -12.74
N ARG A 57 5.00 69.41 -12.88
CA ARG A 57 4.06 69.44 -14.00
C ARG A 57 3.17 70.69 -13.92
N PRO A 58 3.13 71.52 -14.97
CA PRO A 58 2.28 72.72 -14.97
C PRO A 58 0.80 72.39 -14.75
N GLY A 59 0.06 73.34 -14.18
CA GLY A 59 -1.40 73.27 -14.16
C GLY A 59 -1.98 73.13 -15.58
N VAL A 60 -3.16 72.53 -15.67
CA VAL A 60 -3.91 72.46 -16.94
C VAL A 60 -4.16 73.87 -17.47
N ALA A 61 -3.93 74.10 -18.75
CA ALA A 61 -4.00 75.45 -19.31
C ALA A 61 -4.34 75.49 -20.80
N ALA A 62 -3.81 74.57 -21.59
CA ALA A 62 -4.06 74.53 -23.04
C ALA A 62 -4.06 73.08 -23.53
N ALA A 63 -5.13 72.71 -24.23
CA ALA A 63 -5.26 71.40 -24.87
C ALA A 63 -4.12 71.19 -25.88
N GLY A 64 -3.59 69.97 -25.95
CA GLY A 64 -2.55 69.62 -26.93
C GLY A 64 -1.13 69.52 -26.36
N ARG A 65 -0.91 69.89 -25.10
CA ARG A 65 0.42 69.80 -24.47
C ARG A 65 0.71 68.39 -23.99
N PHE A 66 1.98 68.00 -24.08
CA PHE A 66 2.48 66.73 -23.55
C PHE A 66 3.47 66.96 -22.40
N TYR A 67 3.39 66.13 -21.36
CA TYR A 67 4.33 66.12 -20.24
C TYR A 67 4.79 64.71 -19.91
N TYR A 68 6.10 64.49 -19.94
CA TYR A 68 6.75 63.25 -19.53
C TYR A 68 7.27 63.39 -18.09
N VAL A 69 6.84 62.49 -17.21
CA VAL A 69 7.30 62.50 -15.82
C VAL A 69 8.65 61.78 -15.73
N SER A 70 9.71 62.48 -15.32
CA SER A 70 11.06 61.92 -15.21
C SER A 70 11.39 61.34 -13.83
N SER A 71 10.63 61.71 -12.79
CA SER A 71 10.81 61.20 -11.42
C SER A 71 9.54 61.41 -10.58
N GLY A 72 9.39 60.62 -9.52
CA GLY A 72 8.19 60.57 -8.67
C GLY A 72 7.44 59.24 -8.79
N THR A 73 6.27 59.14 -8.15
CA THR A 73 5.46 57.92 -8.12
C THR A 73 4.98 57.50 -9.52
N ASN A 74 4.73 58.47 -10.40
CA ASN A 74 4.33 58.24 -11.79
C ASN A 74 5.49 58.44 -12.79
N SER A 75 6.73 58.11 -12.41
CA SER A 75 7.88 58.20 -13.32
C SER A 75 7.70 57.33 -14.57
N GLY A 76 7.94 57.92 -15.75
CA GLY A 76 7.84 57.30 -17.07
C GLY A 76 6.44 57.30 -17.69
N TYR A 77 5.43 57.85 -17.02
CA TYR A 77 4.17 58.16 -17.68
C TYR A 77 4.30 59.42 -18.56
N LEU A 78 3.67 59.35 -19.72
CA LEU A 78 3.36 60.45 -20.59
C LEU A 78 1.92 60.88 -20.31
N TYR A 79 1.72 62.18 -20.23
CA TYR A 79 0.40 62.79 -20.06
C TYR A 79 0.10 63.73 -21.22
N PHE A 80 -1.17 63.76 -21.60
CA PHE A 80 -1.75 64.72 -22.54
C PHE A 80 -2.69 65.67 -21.78
N ASP A 81 -2.50 66.97 -21.95
CA ASP A 81 -3.44 67.98 -21.44
C ASP A 81 -4.62 68.07 -22.43
N ASP A 82 -5.81 67.65 -22.00
CA ASP A 82 -7.03 67.77 -22.81
C ASP A 82 -7.72 69.15 -22.64
N GLY A 83 -7.11 70.06 -21.88
CA GLY A 83 -7.65 71.37 -21.53
C GLY A 83 -8.45 71.39 -20.22
N ALA A 84 -8.84 70.22 -19.70
CA ALA A 84 -9.53 70.07 -18.42
C ALA A 84 -8.72 69.24 -17.40
N ALA A 85 -7.96 68.25 -17.86
CA ALA A 85 -7.16 67.35 -17.05
C ALA A 85 -5.93 66.84 -17.82
N TRP A 86 -4.89 66.49 -17.06
CA TRP A 86 -3.79 65.69 -17.58
C TRP A 86 -4.22 64.21 -17.63
N ARG A 87 -4.40 63.67 -18.83
CA ARG A 87 -4.77 62.27 -19.07
C ARG A 87 -3.52 61.42 -19.29
N ARG A 88 -3.44 60.26 -18.62
CA ARG A 88 -2.38 59.27 -18.88
C ARG A 88 -2.59 58.66 -20.26
N VAL A 89 -1.53 58.59 -21.06
CA VAL A 89 -1.61 58.03 -22.43
C VAL A 89 -0.90 56.69 -22.59
N ASN A 90 -0.16 56.23 -21.58
CA ASN A 90 0.51 54.93 -21.60
C ASN A 90 0.23 54.11 -20.35
N SER A 91 0.24 52.79 -20.52
CA SER A 91 0.24 51.81 -19.42
C SER A 91 1.67 51.44 -19.05
N GLN A 92 1.94 51.29 -17.75
CA GLN A 92 3.22 50.79 -17.23
C GLN A 92 3.03 49.62 -16.26
N LYS A 93 1.93 49.64 -15.51
CA LYS A 93 1.60 48.60 -14.54
C LYS A 93 0.49 47.72 -15.11
N LEU A 94 0.43 46.48 -14.64
CA LEU A 94 -0.66 45.55 -14.99
C LEU A 94 -2.03 46.15 -14.63
N THR A 95 -2.10 46.94 -13.56
CA THR A 95 -3.32 47.65 -13.13
C THR A 95 -3.81 48.73 -14.10
N ASP A 96 -2.96 49.17 -15.04
CA ASP A 96 -3.37 50.11 -16.10
C ASP A 96 -3.90 49.39 -17.35
N LEU A 97 -3.81 48.06 -17.38
CA LEU A 97 -4.39 47.24 -18.44
C LEU A 97 -5.82 46.87 -18.02
N SER A 98 -6.76 47.02 -18.95
CA SER A 98 -8.13 46.56 -18.82
C SER A 98 -8.29 45.25 -19.60
N GLY A 99 -9.10 44.32 -19.08
CA GLY A 99 -9.37 43.04 -19.71
C GLY A 99 -9.24 41.88 -18.73
N THR A 100 -9.37 40.67 -19.24
CA THR A 100 -9.24 39.41 -18.49
C THR A 100 -8.30 38.46 -19.23
N VAL A 101 -7.99 37.33 -18.60
CA VAL A 101 -7.23 36.25 -19.26
C VAL A 101 -7.98 35.71 -20.50
N ASP A 102 -9.29 35.90 -20.58
CA ASP A 102 -10.07 35.46 -21.75
C ASP A 102 -9.74 36.24 -23.02
N ASP A 103 -9.25 37.48 -22.89
CA ASP A 103 -8.83 38.34 -24.02
C ASP A 103 -7.47 37.90 -24.62
N ILE A 104 -6.79 36.95 -23.98
CA ILE A 104 -5.50 36.41 -24.43
C ILE A 104 -5.76 35.10 -25.17
N THR A 105 -5.23 34.97 -26.39
CA THR A 105 -5.27 33.72 -27.16
C THR A 105 -4.29 32.71 -26.58
N ASP A 106 -4.63 31.42 -26.63
CA ASP A 106 -3.70 30.36 -26.22
C ASP A 106 -2.42 30.38 -27.08
N GLY A 107 -1.30 30.04 -26.45
CA GLY A 107 -0.02 29.88 -27.14
C GLY A 107 0.13 28.48 -27.76
N VAL A 108 1.20 28.29 -28.54
CA VAL A 108 1.50 26.99 -29.16
C VAL A 108 1.87 25.93 -28.11
N THR A 109 2.49 26.35 -27.01
CA THR A 109 2.98 25.45 -25.93
C THR A 109 2.10 25.48 -24.69
N TYR A 110 1.46 26.62 -24.41
CA TYR A 110 0.71 26.86 -23.19
C TYR A 110 -0.70 27.33 -23.53
N ALA A 111 -1.70 26.71 -22.91
CA ALA A 111 -3.10 27.10 -23.03
C ALA A 111 -3.65 27.53 -21.67
N LYS A 112 -4.77 28.24 -21.69
CA LYS A 112 -5.54 28.58 -20.49
C LYS A 112 -6.15 27.32 -19.88
N VAL A 113 -6.25 27.33 -18.56
CA VAL A 113 -7.00 26.32 -17.80
C VAL A 113 -8.35 26.91 -17.42
N LEU A 114 -9.43 26.16 -17.62
CA LEU A 114 -10.77 26.58 -17.26
C LEU A 114 -10.87 26.85 -15.75
N LYS A 115 -11.57 27.92 -15.37
CA LYS A 115 -11.81 28.25 -13.96
C LYS A 115 -12.52 27.12 -13.20
N ALA A 116 -13.40 26.37 -13.87
CA ALA A 116 -14.09 25.22 -13.30
C ALA A 116 -13.13 24.08 -12.89
N ASP A 117 -11.91 24.08 -13.44
CA ASP A 117 -10.92 23.02 -13.25
C ASP A 117 -9.85 23.40 -12.22
N ILE A 118 -9.94 24.61 -11.66
CA ILE A 118 -9.05 25.13 -10.63
C ILE A 118 -9.84 25.46 -9.36
N SER A 119 -9.40 24.93 -8.22
CA SER A 119 -9.90 25.30 -6.89
C SER A 119 -8.74 25.64 -5.97
N ALA A 120 -8.80 26.80 -5.32
CA ALA A 120 -7.72 27.30 -4.45
C ALA A 120 -6.31 27.30 -5.08
N GLY A 121 -6.21 27.46 -6.41
CA GLY A 121 -4.94 27.44 -7.14
C GLY A 121 -4.44 26.05 -7.54
N HIS A 122 -5.22 24.99 -7.29
CA HIS A 122 -4.89 23.61 -7.66
C HIS A 122 -5.83 23.09 -8.74
N VAL A 123 -5.30 22.29 -9.67
CA VAL A 123 -6.13 21.54 -10.63
C VAL A 123 -6.94 20.50 -9.86
N ASN A 124 -8.26 20.47 -10.08
CA ASN A 124 -9.19 19.67 -9.28
C ASN A 124 -9.56 18.30 -9.90
N LYS A 125 -9.14 18.06 -11.15
CA LYS A 125 -9.43 16.85 -11.91
C LYS A 125 -8.30 16.51 -12.89
N VAL A 126 -8.12 15.23 -13.15
CA VAL A 126 -7.27 14.73 -14.24
C VAL A 126 -8.15 14.54 -15.47
N SER A 127 -7.74 15.09 -16.61
CA SER A 127 -8.48 14.94 -17.86
C SER A 127 -7.59 14.99 -19.10
N ASP A 128 -7.96 14.21 -20.12
CA ASP A 128 -7.41 14.25 -21.48
C ASP A 128 -8.38 14.91 -22.49
N GLY A 129 -9.45 15.54 -22.00
CA GLY A 129 -10.52 16.13 -22.80
C GLY A 129 -11.70 15.18 -23.09
N THR A 130 -11.55 13.87 -22.88
CA THR A 130 -12.63 12.88 -23.02
C THR A 130 -12.89 12.15 -21.71
N ASN A 131 -11.84 11.60 -21.13
CA ASN A 131 -11.84 10.98 -19.81
C ASN A 131 -11.61 12.05 -18.75
N VAL A 132 -12.39 12.01 -17.68
CA VAL A 132 -12.30 12.95 -16.57
C VAL A 132 -12.44 12.18 -15.26
N LYS A 133 -11.50 12.40 -14.33
CA LYS A 133 -11.60 11.88 -12.96
C LYS A 133 -11.17 12.92 -11.94
N THR A 134 -11.96 13.06 -10.89
CA THR A 134 -11.62 13.87 -9.72
C THR A 134 -10.61 13.16 -8.83
N ALA A 135 -9.89 13.93 -8.01
CA ALA A 135 -8.98 13.34 -7.01
C ALA A 135 -9.70 12.37 -6.05
N ALA A 136 -10.96 12.65 -5.72
CA ALA A 136 -11.78 11.80 -4.87
C ALA A 136 -12.06 10.43 -5.53
N GLU A 137 -12.51 10.43 -6.80
CA GLU A 137 -12.77 9.18 -7.53
C GLU A 137 -11.51 8.34 -7.69
N ILE A 138 -10.38 8.97 -8.02
CA ILE A 138 -9.08 8.28 -8.14
C ILE A 138 -8.70 7.65 -6.81
N LYS A 139 -8.82 8.40 -5.71
CA LYS A 139 -8.54 7.89 -4.37
C LYS A 139 -9.42 6.70 -4.01
N THR A 140 -10.74 6.79 -4.25
CA THR A 140 -11.66 5.67 -4.02
C THR A 140 -11.24 4.42 -4.78
N HIS A 141 -10.76 4.55 -6.03
CA HIS A 141 -10.28 3.40 -6.79
C HIS A 141 -8.99 2.79 -6.23
N ILE A 142 -8.02 3.62 -5.85
CA ILE A 142 -6.73 3.17 -5.29
C ILE A 142 -6.92 2.49 -3.93
N ASP A 143 -7.84 3.01 -3.10
CA ASP A 143 -8.13 2.46 -1.78
C ASP A 143 -9.03 1.21 -1.84
N ASP A 144 -9.62 0.90 -2.99
CA ASP A 144 -10.48 -0.27 -3.17
C ASP A 144 -9.64 -1.56 -3.27
N ALA A 145 -9.49 -2.23 -2.14
CA ALA A 145 -8.78 -3.50 -2.02
C ALA A 145 -9.39 -4.63 -2.86
N ALA A 146 -10.67 -4.54 -3.27
CA ALA A 146 -11.27 -5.52 -4.17
C ALA A 146 -10.77 -5.34 -5.62
N LYS A 147 -10.39 -4.11 -6.00
CA LYS A 147 -9.78 -3.80 -7.31
C LYS A 147 -8.26 -3.94 -7.28
N HIS A 148 -7.62 -3.61 -6.17
CA HIS A 148 -6.18 -3.73 -5.94
C HIS A 148 -5.96 -4.73 -4.82
N ARG A 149 -5.90 -6.03 -5.14
CA ARG A 149 -5.67 -7.07 -4.12
C ARG A 149 -4.32 -6.81 -3.44
N VAL A 150 -4.38 -6.51 -2.15
CA VAL A 150 -3.20 -6.25 -1.32
C VAL A 150 -2.55 -7.60 -0.93
N ILE A 151 -1.22 -7.62 -0.82
CA ILE A 151 -0.50 -8.78 -0.29
C ILE A 151 -0.87 -8.94 1.19
N ASN A 152 -1.40 -10.11 1.55
CA ASN A 152 -1.89 -10.45 2.87
C ASN A 152 -1.28 -11.77 3.37
N ASP A 153 -0.05 -11.72 3.86
CA ASP A 153 0.67 -12.92 4.34
C ASP A 153 0.04 -13.59 5.58
N ALA A 154 -0.87 -12.90 6.26
CA ALA A 154 -1.64 -13.41 7.40
C ALA A 154 -3.01 -13.99 7.00
N GLY A 155 -3.45 -13.74 5.77
CA GLY A 155 -4.74 -14.19 5.26
C GLY A 155 -4.79 -15.69 5.04
N THR A 156 -5.95 -16.29 5.23
CA THR A 156 -6.20 -17.72 5.00
C THR A 156 -7.34 -17.96 4.01
N ALA A 157 -7.94 -16.90 3.46
CA ALA A 157 -8.99 -17.04 2.47
C ALA A 157 -8.40 -17.44 1.10
N ILE A 158 -9.16 -18.20 0.32
CA ILE A 158 -8.76 -18.61 -1.04
C ILE A 158 -8.58 -17.43 -2.01
N THR A 159 -9.06 -16.25 -1.62
CA THR A 159 -8.91 -14.99 -2.36
C THR A 159 -7.84 -14.07 -1.78
N ASP A 160 -7.06 -14.50 -0.81
CA ASP A 160 -5.88 -13.73 -0.40
C ASP A 160 -4.76 -13.88 -1.43
N LEU A 161 -3.93 -12.85 -1.58
CA LEU A 161 -2.66 -12.95 -2.30
C LEU A 161 -1.54 -12.96 -1.27
N TRP A 162 -0.68 -13.97 -1.33
CA TRP A 162 0.49 -14.07 -0.46
C TRP A 162 1.75 -13.59 -1.18
N SER A 163 2.73 -13.12 -0.41
CA SER A 163 4.06 -12.81 -0.89
C SER A 163 4.75 -14.07 -1.39
N ALA A 164 5.70 -13.91 -2.32
CA ALA A 164 6.50 -15.03 -2.82
C ALA A 164 7.27 -15.75 -1.70
N GLN A 165 7.64 -15.05 -0.61
CA GLN A 165 8.31 -15.66 0.53
C GLN A 165 7.36 -16.55 1.33
N LYS A 166 6.13 -16.09 1.61
CA LYS A 166 5.11 -16.89 2.29
C LYS A 166 4.75 -18.13 1.47
N ILE A 167 4.49 -17.97 0.18
CA ILE A 167 4.22 -19.11 -0.73
C ILE A 167 5.36 -20.13 -0.70
N ARG A 168 6.61 -19.68 -0.77
CA ARG A 168 7.77 -20.57 -0.69
C ARG A 168 7.80 -21.31 0.64
N ASN A 169 7.57 -20.64 1.77
CA ASN A 169 7.59 -21.27 3.08
C ASN A 169 6.53 -22.38 3.19
N GLU A 170 5.28 -22.11 2.80
CA GLU A 170 4.21 -23.12 2.84
C GLU A 170 4.54 -24.32 1.94
N ILE A 171 5.03 -24.07 0.73
CA ILE A 171 5.42 -25.14 -0.20
C ILE A 171 6.59 -25.95 0.35
N GLU A 172 7.62 -25.32 0.93
CA GLU A 172 8.76 -26.04 1.48
C GLU A 172 8.40 -26.83 2.74
N LEU A 173 7.50 -26.33 3.59
CA LEU A 173 6.96 -27.07 4.74
C LEU A 173 6.21 -28.33 4.28
N ALA A 174 5.32 -28.18 3.29
CA ALA A 174 4.58 -29.29 2.69
C ALA A 174 5.52 -30.31 2.02
N LYS A 175 6.52 -29.84 1.24
CA LYS A 175 7.48 -30.71 0.52
C LYS A 175 8.31 -31.59 1.44
N HIS A 176 8.71 -31.07 2.60
CA HIS A 176 9.57 -31.81 3.51
C HIS A 176 8.79 -32.65 4.53
N ASN A 177 7.45 -32.67 4.47
CA ASN A 177 6.59 -33.29 5.49
C ASN A 177 6.95 -32.81 6.92
N ILE A 178 7.42 -31.56 7.06
CA ILE A 178 7.80 -30.95 8.35
C ILE A 178 6.61 -30.17 8.95
N GLU A 179 5.46 -30.15 8.29
CA GLU A 179 4.23 -29.69 8.93
C GLU A 179 4.02 -30.51 10.23
N PRO A 180 4.00 -29.86 11.40
CA PRO A 180 3.63 -30.55 12.63
C PRO A 180 2.26 -31.16 12.41
N GLN A 181 2.18 -32.49 12.37
CA GLN A 181 0.88 -33.14 12.28
C GLN A 181 0.07 -32.73 13.50
N ALA A 182 -1.07 -32.07 13.27
CA ALA A 182 -2.01 -31.76 14.34
C ALA A 182 -2.39 -33.05 15.07
N SER A 183 -2.60 -32.97 16.38
CA SER A 183 -3.08 -34.12 17.16
C SER A 183 -4.41 -34.64 16.63
N VAL A 184 -4.72 -35.88 16.98
CA VAL A 184 -6.06 -36.45 16.82
C VAL A 184 -6.73 -36.44 18.19
N LYS A 185 -8.04 -36.19 18.21
CA LYS A 185 -8.81 -36.09 19.45
C LYS A 185 -8.95 -37.44 20.16
N ASP A 186 -9.16 -38.50 19.40
CA ASP A 186 -9.43 -39.86 19.88
C ASP A 186 -9.13 -40.88 18.75
N GLN A 187 -8.80 -42.12 19.10
CA GLN A 187 -8.55 -43.23 18.17
C GLN A 187 -9.54 -44.41 18.28
N ASN A 188 -10.49 -44.35 19.21
CA ASN A 188 -11.38 -45.43 19.60
C ASN A 188 -12.85 -45.21 19.16
N LEU A 189 -13.16 -44.11 18.47
CA LEU A 189 -14.48 -43.94 17.86
C LEU A 189 -14.62 -44.71 16.54
N SER A 190 -15.69 -45.48 16.43
CA SER A 190 -16.12 -46.12 15.18
C SER A 190 -17.21 -45.31 14.45
N THR A 191 -17.78 -44.29 15.08
CA THR A 191 -18.85 -43.46 14.50
C THR A 191 -18.43 -42.00 14.56
N PRO A 192 -18.57 -41.21 13.48
CA PRO A 192 -18.24 -39.79 13.51
C PRO A 192 -19.04 -39.06 14.60
N PRO A 193 -18.44 -38.05 15.27
CA PRO A 193 -19.18 -37.12 16.11
C PRO A 193 -20.35 -36.49 15.34
N ALA A 194 -21.47 -36.24 16.02
CA ALA A 194 -22.66 -35.63 15.41
C ALA A 194 -22.43 -34.16 15.00
N SER A 195 -21.54 -33.47 15.71
CA SER A 195 -21.21 -32.05 15.50
C SER A 195 -19.69 -31.82 15.52
N PRO A 196 -18.95 -32.28 14.50
CA PRO A 196 -17.52 -32.04 14.40
C PRO A 196 -17.24 -30.56 14.10
N ALA A 197 -16.17 -30.02 14.67
CA ALA A 197 -15.67 -28.68 14.34
C ALA A 197 -14.64 -28.75 13.20
N GLU A 198 -14.47 -27.63 12.49
CA GLU A 198 -13.44 -27.51 11.44
C GLU A 198 -12.05 -27.81 12.00
N GLY A 199 -11.30 -28.70 11.34
CA GLY A 199 -9.99 -29.16 11.77
C GLY A 199 -10.00 -30.31 12.79
N ASP A 200 -11.17 -30.83 13.16
CA ASP A 200 -11.25 -31.99 14.05
C ASP A 200 -10.67 -33.24 13.38
N ARG A 201 -9.73 -33.91 14.06
CA ARG A 201 -9.06 -35.12 13.57
C ARG A 201 -9.29 -36.32 14.48
N TYR A 202 -9.44 -37.50 13.89
CA TYR A 202 -9.65 -38.77 14.59
C TYR A 202 -8.90 -39.90 13.87
N ILE A 203 -8.44 -40.91 14.62
CA ILE A 203 -8.11 -42.20 14.00
C ILE A 203 -9.38 -43.05 14.03
N VAL A 204 -9.83 -43.50 12.86
CA VAL A 204 -11.08 -44.25 12.74
C VAL A 204 -10.88 -45.66 13.30
N ALA A 205 -11.64 -46.04 14.32
CA ALA A 205 -11.56 -47.36 14.92
C ALA A 205 -12.05 -48.47 13.97
N ALA A 206 -11.77 -49.72 14.34
CA ALA A 206 -12.36 -50.88 13.67
C ALA A 206 -13.89 -50.86 13.79
N GLY A 207 -14.59 -51.39 12.78
CA GLY A 207 -16.06 -51.42 12.77
C GLY A 207 -16.70 -50.06 12.47
N ALA A 208 -16.04 -49.24 11.65
CA ALA A 208 -16.48 -47.89 11.35
C ALA A 208 -17.89 -47.83 10.72
N THR A 209 -18.70 -46.85 11.12
CA THR A 209 -20.08 -46.65 10.67
C THR A 209 -20.33 -45.23 10.15
N GLY A 210 -21.51 -44.99 9.59
CA GLY A 210 -21.90 -43.68 9.07
C GLY A 210 -20.93 -43.17 8.00
N ALA A 211 -20.53 -41.90 8.09
CA ALA A 211 -19.59 -41.29 7.14
C ALA A 211 -18.19 -41.95 7.18
N TRP A 212 -17.86 -42.70 8.23
CA TRP A 212 -16.56 -43.35 8.38
C TRP A 212 -16.55 -44.81 7.87
N LEU A 213 -17.66 -45.32 7.35
CA LEU A 213 -17.78 -46.71 6.88
C LEU A 213 -16.67 -47.07 5.88
N GLY A 214 -15.95 -48.16 6.17
CA GLY A 214 -14.84 -48.65 5.34
C GLY A 214 -13.54 -47.84 5.47
N LYS A 215 -13.45 -46.91 6.41
CA LYS A 215 -12.28 -46.04 6.64
C LYS A 215 -11.51 -46.38 7.92
N SER A 216 -11.73 -47.56 8.50
CA SER A 216 -10.97 -48.03 9.66
C SER A 216 -9.47 -47.87 9.45
N THR A 217 -8.78 -47.51 10.54
CA THR A 217 -7.35 -47.17 10.63
C THR A 217 -6.90 -45.89 9.93
N GLN A 218 -7.74 -45.24 9.11
CA GLN A 218 -7.39 -43.97 8.49
C GLN A 218 -7.51 -42.82 9.48
N VAL A 219 -6.74 -41.75 9.23
CA VAL A 219 -6.96 -40.47 9.92
C VAL A 219 -8.11 -39.76 9.20
N ALA A 220 -9.20 -39.47 9.90
CA ALA A 220 -10.31 -38.68 9.43
C ALA A 220 -10.13 -37.23 9.90
N GLU A 221 -10.33 -36.27 9.02
CA GLU A 221 -10.25 -34.83 9.31
C GLU A 221 -11.47 -34.12 8.77
N TYR A 222 -12.08 -33.26 9.59
CA TYR A 222 -13.26 -32.49 9.17
C TYR A 222 -12.84 -31.16 8.56
N GLN A 223 -13.05 -30.99 7.25
CA GLN A 223 -12.73 -29.78 6.50
C GLN A 223 -13.88 -29.40 5.58
N SER A 224 -14.25 -28.12 5.54
CA SER A 224 -15.27 -27.56 4.64
C SER A 224 -16.59 -28.35 4.66
N ALA A 225 -17.02 -28.73 5.88
CA ALA A 225 -18.23 -29.53 6.13
C ALA A 225 -18.23 -30.98 5.58
N ILE A 226 -17.05 -31.53 5.24
CA ILE A 226 -16.89 -32.93 4.82
C ILE A 226 -15.76 -33.61 5.59
N TRP A 227 -15.82 -34.95 5.69
CA TRP A 227 -14.71 -35.76 6.20
C TRP A 227 -13.73 -36.09 5.07
N VAL A 228 -12.47 -35.69 5.25
CA VAL A 228 -11.34 -36.09 4.41
C VAL A 228 -10.61 -37.22 5.13
N PHE A 229 -10.17 -38.24 4.39
CA PHE A 229 -9.53 -39.42 4.98
C PHE A 229 -8.14 -39.65 4.40
N TYR A 230 -7.20 -39.97 5.29
CA TYR A 230 -5.80 -40.19 4.96
C TYR A 230 -5.39 -41.62 5.34
N PRO A 231 -5.10 -42.49 4.35
CA PRO A 231 -4.51 -43.80 4.59
C PRO A 231 -3.12 -43.65 5.21
N PRO A 232 -2.84 -44.25 6.38
CA PRO A 232 -1.55 -44.07 7.04
C PRO A 232 -0.43 -44.83 6.31
N ALA A 233 0.76 -44.21 6.24
CA ALA A 233 1.99 -44.85 5.78
C ALA A 233 2.88 -45.24 6.97
N VAL A 234 3.72 -46.26 6.81
CA VAL A 234 4.62 -46.74 7.87
C VAL A 234 5.48 -45.58 8.38
N GLY A 235 5.55 -45.42 9.71
CA GLY A 235 6.32 -44.36 10.36
C GLY A 235 5.54 -43.07 10.63
N TRP A 236 4.30 -42.93 10.11
CA TRP A 236 3.41 -41.87 10.55
C TRP A 236 3.21 -41.94 12.06
N SER A 237 3.18 -40.77 12.71
CA SER A 237 2.95 -40.65 14.14
C SER A 237 1.85 -39.63 14.41
N ALA A 238 0.99 -39.93 15.38
CA ALA A 238 -0.10 -39.07 15.81
C ALA A 238 -0.08 -38.99 17.33
N TYR A 239 -0.19 -37.78 17.87
CA TYR A 239 -0.51 -37.58 19.29
C TYR A 239 -2.03 -37.68 19.45
N VAL A 240 -2.46 -38.52 20.38
CA VAL A 240 -3.87 -38.80 20.68
C VAL A 240 -4.22 -38.07 21.98
N ASP A 241 -5.06 -37.04 21.88
CA ASP A 241 -5.29 -36.05 22.95
C ASP A 241 -5.99 -36.63 24.18
N ASP A 242 -7.02 -37.45 23.98
CA ASP A 242 -7.78 -38.10 25.06
C ASP A 242 -6.92 -39.05 25.90
N GLU A 243 -5.95 -39.71 25.26
CA GLU A 243 -5.02 -40.62 25.92
C GLU A 243 -3.70 -39.99 26.38
N GLN A 244 -3.37 -38.79 25.90
CA GLN A 244 -2.08 -38.11 26.06
C GLN A 244 -0.87 -38.95 25.64
N LYS A 245 -0.98 -39.67 24.52
CA LYS A 245 0.06 -40.61 24.05
C LYS A 245 0.36 -40.41 22.56
N VAL A 246 1.56 -40.80 22.17
CA VAL A 246 1.93 -40.91 20.75
C VAL A 246 1.68 -42.33 20.26
N TYR A 247 1.06 -42.44 19.09
CA TYR A 247 0.87 -43.68 18.35
C TYR A 247 1.60 -43.57 17.02
N SER A 248 2.20 -44.67 16.56
CA SER A 248 2.89 -44.74 15.27
C SER A 248 2.30 -45.88 14.43
N TRP A 249 2.14 -45.66 13.13
CA TRP A 249 1.64 -46.70 12.22
C TRP A 249 2.76 -47.68 11.86
N ASN A 250 2.58 -48.96 12.20
CA ASN A 250 3.57 -50.01 11.94
C ASN A 250 3.39 -50.74 10.60
N GLY A 251 2.41 -50.32 9.79
CA GLY A 251 2.05 -50.97 8.52
C GLY A 251 0.75 -51.78 8.58
N SER A 252 0.32 -52.19 9.78
CA SER A 252 -0.94 -52.92 9.99
C SER A 252 -1.84 -52.34 11.08
N ALA A 253 -1.26 -51.63 12.05
CA ALA A 253 -1.99 -51.04 13.17
C ALA A 253 -1.29 -49.76 13.69
N TRP A 254 -2.06 -48.90 14.34
CA TRP A 254 -1.55 -47.81 15.17
C TRP A 254 -1.06 -48.40 16.49
N VAL A 255 0.24 -48.30 16.76
CA VAL A 255 0.85 -48.85 17.97
C VAL A 255 1.41 -47.73 18.84
N ARG A 256 1.18 -47.82 20.15
CA ARG A 256 1.68 -46.83 21.10
C ARG A 256 3.21 -46.78 21.05
N THR A 257 3.74 -45.58 20.91
CA THR A 257 5.19 -45.31 20.82
C THR A 257 5.57 -44.28 21.87
N GLY A 258 6.71 -44.46 22.55
CA GLY A 258 7.13 -43.57 23.63
C GLY A 258 6.60 -43.97 25.00
N GLY A 259 7.30 -44.90 25.64
CA GLY A 259 7.34 -45.15 27.08
C GLY A 259 8.77 -45.58 27.41
N ALA A 260 9.23 -45.40 28.64
CA ALA A 260 10.52 -45.98 29.02
C ALA A 260 10.47 -47.49 28.70
N LEU A 261 11.34 -47.96 27.81
CA LEU A 261 11.54 -49.39 27.61
C LEU A 261 12.04 -49.95 28.95
N GLN A 262 11.14 -50.47 29.77
CA GLN A 262 11.54 -51.30 30.89
C GLN A 262 11.91 -52.66 30.31
N THR A 263 13.16 -52.78 29.89
CA THR A 263 13.73 -54.09 29.58
C THR A 263 13.89 -54.83 30.90
N VAL A 264 12.94 -55.71 31.21
CA VAL A 264 13.12 -56.68 32.30
C VAL A 264 14.03 -57.79 31.76
N ASN A 265 15.33 -57.67 32.01
CA ASN A 265 16.24 -58.80 31.77
C ASN A 265 15.92 -59.87 32.82
N ALA A 266 15.21 -60.92 32.40
CA ALA A 266 14.93 -62.07 33.25
C ALA A 266 16.24 -62.74 33.67
N GLY A 267 16.72 -62.43 34.88
CA GLY A 267 17.74 -63.23 35.56
C GLY A 267 17.14 -64.52 36.12
N LYS A 268 17.94 -65.33 36.83
CA LYS A 268 17.39 -66.45 37.60
C LYS A 268 16.46 -65.88 38.68
N GLY A 269 15.15 -66.02 38.47
CA GLY A 269 14.14 -65.59 39.43
C GLY A 269 13.17 -64.50 38.97
N ILE A 270 13.23 -64.05 37.71
CA ILE A 270 12.14 -63.27 37.12
C ILE A 270 11.59 -64.03 35.90
N GLN A 271 10.27 -64.19 35.83
CA GLN A 271 9.57 -64.76 34.69
C GLN A 271 8.56 -63.73 34.17
N VAL A 272 8.42 -63.62 32.85
CA VAL A 272 7.45 -62.73 32.21
C VAL A 272 6.57 -63.58 31.30
N ASP A 273 5.26 -63.55 31.53
CA ASP A 273 4.27 -64.27 30.72
C ASP A 273 3.08 -63.38 30.31
N GLY A 274 2.07 -63.97 29.66
CA GLY A 274 0.87 -63.27 29.18
C GLY A 274 0.01 -62.61 30.27
N ASN A 275 0.31 -62.85 31.55
CA ASN A 275 -0.37 -62.27 32.70
C ASN A 275 0.47 -61.22 33.45
N GLY A 276 1.74 -60.99 33.08
CA GLY A 276 2.58 -59.92 33.64
C GLY A 276 3.97 -60.37 34.08
N VAL A 277 4.57 -59.62 35.00
CA VAL A 277 5.89 -59.90 35.59
C VAL A 277 5.71 -60.62 36.93
N ALA A 278 6.26 -61.82 37.05
CA ALA A 278 6.28 -62.59 38.29
C ALA A 278 7.72 -62.80 38.78
N ALA A 279 7.97 -62.54 40.06
CA ALA A 279 9.22 -62.90 40.72
C ALA A 279 9.15 -64.35 41.19
N ASN A 280 9.97 -65.22 40.60
CA ASN A 280 10.18 -66.59 41.05
C ASN A 280 11.29 -66.60 42.10
N ILE A 281 10.91 -66.71 43.38
CA ILE A 281 11.88 -66.94 44.44
C ILE A 281 12.15 -68.44 44.46
N ASP A 282 13.36 -68.86 44.07
CA ASP A 282 13.70 -70.27 44.16
C ASP A 282 13.66 -70.74 45.62
N GLY A 283 13.36 -72.02 45.86
CA GLY A 283 13.28 -72.58 47.21
C GLY A 283 14.61 -72.62 47.96
N SER A 284 15.67 -72.09 47.35
CA SER A 284 17.03 -71.96 47.89
C SER A 284 17.23 -70.58 48.52
N SER A 285 16.67 -69.51 47.94
CA SER A 285 16.92 -68.13 48.36
C SER A 285 16.09 -67.73 49.58
N ILE A 286 14.86 -68.24 49.67
CA ILE A 286 14.02 -68.11 50.85
C ILE A 286 13.57 -69.51 51.26
N ILE A 287 14.03 -69.95 52.42
CA ILE A 287 13.71 -71.26 53.00
C ILE A 287 12.67 -71.07 54.10
N TYR A 288 11.67 -71.95 54.09
CA TYR A 288 10.71 -72.07 55.18
C TYR A 288 11.27 -73.03 56.24
N ASP A 289 11.58 -72.52 57.42
CA ASP A 289 12.07 -73.35 58.51
C ASP A 289 10.95 -73.75 59.46
N ALA A 290 10.44 -74.95 59.22
CA ALA A 290 9.44 -75.58 60.07
C ALA A 290 10.00 -76.04 61.43
N ALA A 291 11.33 -76.19 61.57
CA ALA A 291 11.96 -76.67 62.80
C ALA A 291 12.16 -75.58 63.86
N ASN A 292 12.26 -74.31 63.46
CA ASN A 292 12.40 -73.17 64.38
C ASN A 292 11.22 -72.19 64.32
N GLY A 293 10.00 -72.71 64.44
CA GLY A 293 8.80 -71.90 64.64
C GLY A 293 8.17 -71.34 63.36
N ASN A 294 8.26 -72.06 62.24
CA ASN A 294 7.54 -71.76 60.99
C ASN A 294 7.86 -70.37 60.42
N ARG A 295 9.15 -70.03 60.37
CA ARG A 295 9.62 -68.69 59.96
C ARG A 295 10.18 -68.75 58.54
N MET A 296 9.89 -67.74 57.74
CA MET A 296 10.60 -67.53 56.47
C MET A 296 11.96 -66.91 56.76
N MET A 297 13.03 -67.50 56.22
CA MET A 297 14.37 -66.92 56.30
C MET A 297 15.12 -66.97 54.97
N VAL A 298 16.07 -66.05 54.82
CA VAL A 298 17.00 -66.01 53.69
C VAL A 298 18.09 -67.05 53.95
N ALA A 299 18.38 -67.90 52.96
CA ALA A 299 19.46 -68.90 53.09
C ALA A 299 20.85 -68.28 52.84
N VAL A 300 21.87 -69.13 52.65
CA VAL A 300 23.20 -68.69 52.25
C VAL A 300 23.10 -67.92 50.92
N ILE A 301 23.36 -66.62 50.98
CA ILE A 301 23.52 -65.77 49.80
C ILE A 301 24.84 -66.21 49.16
N ASP A 302 24.79 -67.02 48.11
CA ASP A 302 25.98 -67.23 47.30
C ASP A 302 26.37 -65.87 46.68
N GLY A 303 27.67 -65.57 46.71
CA GLY A 303 28.20 -64.25 46.41
C GLY A 303 28.14 -63.89 44.93
N GLY A 304 26.97 -63.91 44.32
CA GLY A 304 26.73 -63.29 43.03
C GLY A 304 27.08 -61.81 43.13
N THR A 305 28.17 -61.41 42.47
CA THR A 305 28.56 -60.01 42.30
C THR A 305 27.45 -59.27 41.56
N PHE A 306 26.94 -58.22 42.19
CA PHE A 306 26.10 -57.19 41.58
C PHE A 306 26.86 -56.43 40.48
#